data_AF-A0A838FZY3-F1
#
_entry.id   AF-A0A838FZY3-F1
#
_cell.length_a   1.000
_cell.length_b   1.000
_cell.length_c   1.000
_cell.angle_alpha   90.00
_cell.angle_beta   90.00
_cell.angle_gamma   90.00
#
_symmetry.space_group_name_H-M   'P 1'
#
loop_
_entity.id
_entity.type
_entity.pdbx_description
1 polymer ?
#
loop_
_entity_poly.entity_id
_entity_poly.type
_entity_poly.pdbx_seq_one_letter_code
_entity_poly.pdbx_strand_id
1 'polypeptide(L)' 'RVRLTSGVEVTAYIPGVGHNLQEHSIVLVRGGRVKDLPGVRYKIIRGSLDTQGVKNRRQARSRYGAKKEKS' A
#
# COMPACT_ATOMS: atom_id res chain seq x y z
N ARG A 1 -2.00 -8.71 -8.18
CA ARG A 1 -0.57 -9.08 -8.24
C ARG A 1 0.21 -7.86 -8.73
N VAL A 2 1.49 -7.73 -8.39
CA VAL A 2 2.32 -6.59 -8.80
C VAL A 2 3.53 -7.11 -9.56
N ARG A 3 3.80 -6.56 -10.74
CA ARG A 3 5.04 -6.81 -11.47
C ARG A 3 6.06 -5.75 -11.08
N LEU A 4 7.19 -6.19 -10.52
CA LEU A 4 8.27 -5.27 -10.18
C LEU A 4 9.02 -4.83 -11.44
N THR A 5 9.73 -3.71 -11.35
CA THR A 5 10.62 -3.24 -12.42
C THR A 5 11.74 -4.23 -12.74
N SER A 6 12.09 -5.11 -11.79
CA SER A 6 13.02 -6.23 -12.00
C SER A 6 12.44 -7.39 -12.81
N GLY A 7 11.18 -7.31 -13.25
CA GLY A 7 10.51 -8.35 -14.03
C GLY A 7 9.84 -9.46 -13.20
N VAL A 8 10.09 -9.51 -11.88
CA VAL A 8 9.51 -10.51 -10.98
C VAL A 8 8.07 -10.13 -10.59
N GLU A 9 7.15 -11.10 -10.69
CA GLU A 9 5.80 -10.96 -10.18
C GLU A 9 5.73 -11.30 -8.68
N VAL A 10 5.16 -10.40 -7.90
CA VAL A 10 5.00 -10.56 -6.46
C VAL A 10 3.56 -10.32 -6.03
N THR A 11 3.16 -11.00 -4.96
CA THR A 11 1.90 -10.70 -4.27
C THR A 11 2.18 -9.76 -3.12
N ALA A 12 1.52 -8.60 -3.14
CA ALA A 12 1.68 -7.56 -2.12
C ALA A 12 0.35 -7.30 -1.41
N TYR A 13 0.42 -7.05 -0.11
CA TYR A 13 -0.71 -6.69 0.73
C TYR A 13 -0.97 -5.18 0.68
N ILE A 14 -2.23 -4.80 0.57
CA ILE A 14 -2.66 -3.40 0.69
C ILE A 14 -3.05 -3.13 2.14
N PRO A 15 -2.33 -2.27 2.89
CA PRO A 15 -2.67 -2.00 4.27
C PRO A 15 -3.77 -0.94 4.39
N GLY A 16 -4.62 -1.10 5.41
CA GLY A 16 -5.69 -0.16 5.76
C GLY A 16 -7.04 -0.50 5.12
N VAL A 17 -8.05 0.30 5.43
CA VAL A 17 -9.42 0.09 4.94
C VAL A 17 -9.63 0.90 3.65
N GLY A 18 -10.09 0.23 2.60
CA GLY A 18 -10.37 0.84 1.30
C GLY A 18 -9.11 1.20 0.50
N HIS A 19 -9.21 1.06 -0.82
CA HIS A 19 -8.20 1.50 -1.79
C HIS A 19 -8.88 1.86 -3.12
N ASN A 20 -8.20 2.66 -3.94
CA ASN A 20 -8.69 3.11 -5.25
C ASN A 20 -7.79 2.61 -6.40
N LEU A 21 -7.10 1.48 -6.19
CA LEU A 21 -6.20 0.94 -7.21
C LEU A 21 -6.98 0.18 -8.25
N GLN A 22 -6.59 0.39 -9.51
CA GLN A 22 -7.12 -0.31 -10.67
C GLN A 22 -6.02 -1.18 -11.28
N GLU A 23 -6.38 -1.98 -12.28
CA GLU A 23 -5.37 -2.65 -13.11
C GLU A 23 -4.42 -1.62 -13.74
N HIS A 24 -3.15 -1.99 -13.87
CA HIS A 24 -2.07 -1.14 -14.40
C HIS A 24 -1.69 0.10 -13.56
N SER A 25 -2.31 0.33 -12.40
CA SER A 25 -1.84 1.39 -11.49
C SER A 25 -0.42 1.11 -10.99
N ILE A 26 0.41 2.14 -10.95
CA ILE A 26 1.81 2.04 -10.50
C ILE A 26 1.85 2.22 -8.99
N VAL A 27 2.44 1.26 -8.29
CA VAL A 27 2.47 1.21 -6.83
C VAL A 27 3.88 1.04 -6.29
N LEU A 28 4.17 1.69 -5.17
CA LEU A 28 5.44 1.50 -4.46
C LEU A 28 5.28 0.41 -3.40
N VAL A 29 6.20 -0.56 -3.41
CA VAL A 29 6.16 -1.74 -2.56
C VAL A 29 7.33 -1.73 -1.59
N ARG A 30 7.09 -2.13 -0.33
CA ARG A 30 8.13 -2.39 0.67
C ARG A 30 8.11 -3.83 1.16
N GLY A 31 9.24 -4.30 1.66
CA GLY A 31 9.33 -5.57 2.37
C GLY A 31 8.52 -5.56 3.67
N GLY A 32 7.89 -6.69 3.98
CA GLY A 32 7.17 -6.88 5.23
C GLY A 32 6.20 -8.04 5.15
N ARG A 33 6.52 -9.15 5.84
CA ARG A 33 5.63 -10.30 5.95
C ARG A 33 4.31 -9.91 6.60
N VAL A 34 3.21 -10.40 6.04
CA VAL A 34 1.91 -10.45 6.72
C VAL A 34 1.82 -11.82 7.36
N LYS A 35 1.63 -11.88 8.69
CA LYS A 35 1.63 -13.15 9.41
C LYS A 35 0.44 -14.02 8.99
N ASP A 36 -0.69 -13.39 8.71
CA ASP A 36 -1.96 -14.04 8.44
C ASP A 36 -2.05 -14.61 7.02
N LEU A 37 -1.19 -14.15 6.10
CA LEU A 37 -1.24 -14.53 4.68
C LEU A 37 0.06 -15.23 4.25
N PRO A 38 0.05 -16.56 4.06
CA PRO A 38 1.22 -17.28 3.55
C PRO A 38 1.56 -16.79 2.13
N GLY A 39 2.84 -16.66 1.84
CA GLY A 39 3.33 -16.18 0.53
C GLY A 39 3.31 -14.66 0.34
N VAL A 40 2.66 -13.89 1.21
CA VAL A 40 2.61 -12.42 1.10
C VAL A 40 3.73 -11.77 1.92
N ARG A 41 4.84 -11.50 1.25
CA ARG A 41 6.07 -10.96 1.85
C ARG A 41 6.23 -9.45 1.70
N TYR A 42 5.33 -8.82 0.96
CA TYR A 42 5.41 -7.43 0.57
C TYR A 42 4.15 -6.65 0.95
N LYS A 43 4.32 -5.36 1.22
CA LYS A 43 3.23 -4.43 1.54
C LYS A 43 3.33 -3.21 0.62
N ILE A 44 2.19 -2.74 0.13
CA ILE A 44 2.12 -1.49 -0.64
C ILE A 44 2.24 -0.32 0.34
N ILE A 45 3.07 0.67 -0.02
CA ILE A 45 3.16 1.94 0.70
C ILE A 45 1.98 2.80 0.28
N ARG A 46 1.22 3.32 1.25
CA ARG A 46 0.04 4.18 0.99
C ARG A 46 0.47 5.64 0.85
N GLY A 47 -0.19 6.39 -0.04
CA GLY A 47 0.08 7.80 -0.27
C GLY A 47 1.32 8.05 -1.14
N SER A 48 1.74 7.04 -1.90
CA SER A 48 2.88 7.10 -2.83
C SER A 48 2.46 6.55 -4.19
N LEU A 49 2.95 7.17 -5.27
CA LEU A 49 2.52 6.92 -6.65
C LEU A 49 0.98 6.98 -6.74
N ASP A 50 0.34 6.02 -7.41
CA ASP A 50 -1.12 6.03 -7.63
C ASP A 50 -1.92 5.57 -6.40
N THR A 51 -1.24 5.17 -5.32
CA THR A 51 -1.91 4.70 -4.10
C THR A 51 -2.39 5.86 -3.24
N GLN A 52 -3.70 6.01 -3.10
CA GLN A 52 -4.25 7.01 -2.20
C GLN A 52 -4.11 6.61 -0.72
N GLY A 53 -3.94 7.62 0.14
CA GLY A 53 -3.97 7.44 1.58
C GLY A 53 -5.33 6.94 2.09
N VAL A 54 -5.36 6.39 3.30
CA VAL A 54 -6.62 5.95 3.94
C VAL A 54 -7.41 7.18 4.40
N LYS A 55 -8.68 7.27 3.97
CA LYS A 55 -9.59 8.37 4.35
C LYS A 55 -9.90 8.37 5.85
N ASN A 56 -10.12 9.55 6.43
CA ASN A 56 -10.54 9.77 7.83
C ASN A 56 -9.63 9.13 8.90
N ARG A 57 -8.37 8.83 8.56
CA ARG A 57 -7.41 8.23 9.49
C ARG A 57 -6.81 9.34 10.37
N ARG A 58 -7.19 9.38 11.66
CA ARG A 58 -6.67 10.37 12.62
C ARG A 58 -5.38 9.94 13.34
N GLN A 59 -5.18 8.64 13.55
CA GLN A 59 -4.01 8.06 14.22
C GLN A 59 -3.13 7.23 13.27
N ALA A 60 -1.83 7.10 13.59
CA ALA A 60 -0.83 6.38 12.78
C ALA A 60 -0.77 6.82 11.30
N ARG A 61 -1.09 8.10 11.05
CA ARG A 61 -1.28 8.69 9.71
C ARG A 61 -0.13 8.47 8.74
N SER A 62 1.10 8.58 9.24
CA SER A 62 2.34 8.40 8.48
C SER A 62 2.46 7.01 7.84
N ARG A 63 1.89 5.97 8.46
CA ARG A 63 1.91 4.60 7.92
C ARG A 63 0.90 4.37 6.80
N TYR A 64 -0.14 5.19 6.72
CA TYR A 64 -1.29 5.01 5.81
C TYR A 64 -1.45 6.15 4.81
N GLY A 65 -0.45 7.03 4.68
CA GLY A 65 -0.46 8.13 3.71
C GLY A 65 -1.54 9.18 3.98
N ALA A 66 -2.03 9.29 5.21
CA ALA A 66 -3.02 10.30 5.58
C ALA A 66 -2.32 11.61 5.97
N LYS A 67 -2.71 12.74 5.38
CA LYS A 67 -2.16 14.05 5.73
C LYS A 67 -2.78 14.55 7.04
N LYS A 68 -2.07 15.46 7.72
CA LYS A 68 -2.65 16.20 8.85
C LYS A 68 -3.69 17.18 8.29
N GLU A 69 -4.92 17.08 8.77
CA GLU A 69 -5.95 18.09 8.52
C GLU A 69 -5.44 19.44 9.02
N LYS A 70 -5.58 20.48 8.21
CA LYS A 70 -5.25 21.84 8.63
C LYS A 70 -6.25 22.21 9.73
N SER A 71 -5.70 22.67 10.86
CA SER A 71 -6.47 23.26 11.95
C SER A 71 -7.06 24.60 11.51
#